data_AF-A0A951MFW0-F1
#
_entry.id   AF-A0A951MFW0-F1
#
_cell.length_a   1.000
_cell.length_b   1.000
_cell.length_c   1.000
_cell.angle_alpha   90.00
_cell.angle_beta   90.00
_cell.angle_gamma   90.00
#
_symmetry.space_group_name_H-M   'P 1'
#
loop_
_entity.id
_entity.type
_entity.pdbx_description
1 polymer ?
#
loop_
_entity_poly.entity_id
_entity_poly.type
_entity_poly.pdbx_seq_one_letter_code
_entity_poly.pdbx_strand_id
1 'polypeptide(L)'
;MRINGIMIAVLLLLTGTAQAAQTFKIATLAPDGSSWMNEMRAAAEEIEQGIKDGTFNIFTGPITDQTGAERVPAGETIPDEQLLTMDWYVEGVQS
;
A
#
# COMPACT_ATOMS: atom_id res chain seq x y z
N MET A 1 17.39 -51.41 -37.87
CA MET A 1 17.80 -50.95 -36.53
C MET A 1 17.34 -49.50 -36.43
N ARG A 2 16.04 -49.23 -36.29
CA ARG A 2 15.06 -49.63 -35.27
C ARG A 2 15.06 -48.62 -34.13
N ILE A 3 14.04 -47.76 -34.14
CA ILE A 3 13.30 -47.30 -32.95
C ILE A 3 14.05 -46.37 -31.96
N ASN A 4 15.38 -46.44 -31.83
CA ASN A 4 16.16 -45.67 -30.84
C ASN A 4 16.18 -44.15 -31.06
N GLY A 5 16.09 -43.66 -32.31
CA GLY A 5 16.16 -42.22 -32.59
C GLY A 5 14.89 -41.46 -32.22
N ILE A 6 13.72 -42.06 -32.48
CA ILE A 6 12.41 -41.47 -32.13
C ILE A 6 12.16 -41.62 -30.62
N MET A 7 12.64 -42.71 -30.01
CA MET A 7 12.46 -42.93 -28.57
C MET A 7 13.28 -41.97 -27.69
N ILE A 8 14.44 -41.49 -28.16
CA ILE A 8 15.25 -40.46 -27.47
C ILE A 8 14.60 -39.07 -27.58
N ALA A 9 14.01 -38.75 -28.73
CA ALA A 9 13.30 -37.47 -28.92
C ALA A 9 12.01 -37.38 -28.07
N VAL A 10 11.31 -38.50 -27.88
CA VAL A 10 10.13 -38.57 -27.01
C VAL A 10 10.52 -38.57 -25.53
N LEU A 11 11.66 -39.16 -25.14
CA LEU A 11 12.15 -39.14 -23.75
C LEU A 11 12.60 -37.74 -23.30
N LEU A 12 13.12 -36.91 -24.22
CA LEU A 12 13.52 -35.52 -23.97
C LEU A 12 12.35 -34.54 -23.88
N LEU A 13 11.16 -34.91 -24.38
CA LEU A 13 9.92 -34.12 -24.21
C LEU A 13 9.19 -34.43 -22.90
N LEU A 14 9.56 -35.51 -22.21
CA LEU A 14 8.94 -35.96 -20.95
C LEU A 14 9.70 -35.50 -19.69
N THR A 15 10.83 -34.81 -19.83
CA THR A 15 11.66 -34.39 -18.69
C THR A 15 12.07 -32.93 -18.81
N GLY A 16 11.30 -32.03 -18.17
CA GLY A 16 11.82 -30.71 -17.84
C GLY A 16 11.04 -29.50 -18.34
N THR A 17 9.71 -29.52 -18.20
CA THR A 17 9.09 -28.37 -17.53
C THR A 17 8.22 -28.92 -16.42
N ALA A 18 8.84 -29.16 -15.26
CA ALA A 18 8.09 -28.94 -14.03
C ALA A 18 7.72 -27.47 -14.09
N GLN A 19 6.55 -27.17 -14.67
CA GLN A 19 5.89 -25.89 -14.54
C GLN A 19 6.07 -25.53 -13.08
N ALA A 20 6.84 -24.46 -12.84
CA ALA A 20 7.05 -23.93 -11.50
C ALA A 20 5.65 -23.82 -10.91
N ALA A 21 5.32 -24.77 -10.04
CA ALA A 21 4.05 -24.82 -9.39
C ALA A 21 4.08 -23.57 -8.51
N GLN A 22 3.53 -22.49 -9.03
CA GLN A 22 3.32 -21.27 -8.29
C GLN A 22 2.32 -21.67 -7.21
N THR A 23 2.88 -22.12 -6.09
CA THR A 23 2.12 -22.49 -4.93
C THR A 23 1.66 -21.16 -4.39
N PHE A 24 0.51 -20.67 -4.87
CA PHE A 24 -0.12 -19.49 -4.31
C PHE A 24 -0.56 -19.86 -2.90
N LYS A 25 0.35 -19.66 -1.94
CA LYS A 25 0.07 -19.75 -0.52
C LYS A 25 -0.93 -18.63 -0.21
N ILE A 26 -2.20 -19.00 -0.11
CA ILE A 26 -3.26 -18.07 0.26
C ILE A 26 -3.00 -17.59 1.69
N ALA A 27 -3.19 -16.28 1.89
CA ALA A 27 -3.23 -15.54 3.14
C ALA A 27 -1.89 -15.14 3.76
N THR A 28 -1.10 -14.34 3.04
CA THR A 28 -0.52 -13.16 3.69
C THR A 28 -1.17 -11.94 3.06
N LEU A 29 -1.95 -11.20 3.85
CA LEU A 29 -2.64 -9.98 3.41
C LEU A 29 -1.68 -8.87 3.02
N ALA A 30 -0.44 -8.92 3.52
CA ALA A 30 0.64 -7.97 3.27
C ALA A 30 1.96 -8.71 3.00
N PRO A 31 2.13 -9.34 1.82
CA PRO A 31 3.35 -10.10 1.53
C PRO A 31 4.53 -9.14 1.43
N ASP A 32 5.56 -9.36 2.24
CA ASP A 32 6.81 -8.60 2.13
C ASP A 32 7.38 -8.73 0.71
N GLY A 33 7.77 -7.58 0.13
CA GLY A 33 8.33 -7.50 -1.22
C GLY A 33 7.30 -7.47 -2.36
N SER A 34 5.98 -7.49 -2.09
CA SER A 34 4.99 -7.17 -3.11
C SER A 34 5.16 -5.71 -3.60
N SER A 35 4.82 -5.42 -4.86
CA SER A 35 4.96 -4.06 -5.41
C SER A 35 4.17 -3.04 -4.58
N TRP A 36 2.92 -3.36 -4.24
CA TRP A 36 2.06 -2.48 -3.45
C TRP A 36 2.57 -2.28 -2.01
N MET A 37 3.21 -3.28 -1.38
CA MET A 37 3.81 -3.11 -0.04
C MET A 37 5.06 -2.24 -0.09
N ASN A 38 5.87 -2.37 -1.14
CA ASN A 38 7.05 -1.52 -1.34
C ASN A 38 6.63 -0.07 -1.59
N GLU A 39 5.62 0.15 -2.43
CA GLU A 39 5.04 1.47 -2.68
C GLU A 39 4.42 2.07 -1.41
N MET A 40 3.65 1.29 -0.66
CA MET A 40 3.05 1.75 0.61
C MET A 40 4.12 2.14 1.63
N ARG A 41 5.20 1.36 1.75
CA ARG A 41 6.31 1.68 2.65
C ARG A 41 7.05 2.94 2.21
N ALA A 42 7.34 3.10 0.93
CA ALA A 42 7.98 4.30 0.40
C ALA A 42 7.12 5.55 0.66
N ALA A 43 5.81 5.48 0.43
CA ALA A 43 4.90 6.59 0.72
C ALA A 43 4.83 6.91 2.23
N ALA A 44 4.84 5.88 3.09
CA ALA A 44 4.88 6.08 4.54
C ALA A 44 6.19 6.74 5.00
N GLU A 45 7.34 6.33 4.45
CA GLU A 45 8.64 6.93 4.73
C GLU A 45 8.70 8.41 4.28
N GLU A 46 8.12 8.74 3.12
CA GLU A 46 8.01 10.12 2.62
C GLU A 46 7.18 10.99 3.57
N ILE A 47 6.01 10.52 3.98
CA ILE A 47 5.14 11.23 4.94
C ILE A 47 5.84 11.37 6.29
N GLU A 48 6.49 10.32 6.79
CA GLU A 48 7.23 10.36 8.05
C GLU A 48 8.37 11.39 8.02
N GLN A 49 9.10 11.46 6.91
CA GLN A 49 10.13 12.49 6.70
C GLN A 49 9.51 13.89 6.70
N GLY A 50 8.41 14.07 5.98
CA GLY A 50 7.70 15.35 5.93
C GLY A 50 7.17 15.81 7.30
N ILE A 51 6.73 14.87 8.15
CA ILE A 51 6.32 15.16 9.52
C ILE A 51 7.54 15.57 10.37
N LYS A 52 8.67 14.87 10.21
CA LYS A 52 9.89 15.13 10.99
C LYS A 52 10.56 16.46 10.65
N ASP A 53 10.59 16.83 9.37
CA ASP A 53 11.19 18.08 8.91
C ASP A 53 10.22 19.27 8.93
N GLY A 54 8.94 19.01 9.21
CA GLY A 54 7.88 20.01 9.34
C GLY A 54 7.31 20.49 8.01
N THR A 55 7.68 19.87 6.89
CA THR A 55 7.10 20.18 5.57
C THR A 55 5.70 19.63 5.38
N PHE A 56 5.29 18.67 6.21
CA PHE A 56 3.96 18.06 6.20
C PHE A 56 3.31 18.10 7.59
N ASN A 57 2.15 18.76 7.68
CA ASN A 57 1.34 18.81 8.90
C ASN A 57 -0.04 18.20 8.61
N ILE A 58 -0.38 17.09 9.29
CA ILE A 58 -1.62 16.33 9.08
C ILE A 58 -2.91 17.14 9.35
N PHE A 59 -2.78 18.25 10.07
CA PHE A 59 -3.88 19.15 10.42
C PHE A 59 -3.87 20.46 9.61
N THR A 60 -3.28 20.43 8.41
CA THR A 60 -3.34 21.56 7.46
C THR A 60 -4.56 21.44 6.57
N GLY A 61 -5.30 22.53 6.42
CA GLY A 61 -6.49 22.58 5.59
C GLY A 61 -6.20 22.43 4.09
N PRO A 62 -7.23 22.16 3.27
CA PRO A 62 -8.64 22.26 3.61
C PRO A 62 -9.15 21.06 4.42
N ILE A 63 -9.80 21.32 5.56
CA ILE A 63 -10.46 20.29 6.37
C ILE A 63 -11.92 20.70 6.62
N THR A 64 -12.82 19.78 6.27
CA THR A 64 -14.26 19.89 6.47
C THR A 64 -14.69 18.94 7.58
N ASP A 65 -15.68 19.32 8.37
CA ASP A 65 -16.29 18.43 9.35
C ASP A 65 -17.34 17.48 8.73
N GLN A 66 -17.83 16.53 9.53
CA GLN A 66 -18.86 15.57 9.13
C GLN A 66 -20.21 16.21 8.71
N THR A 67 -20.43 17.50 9.00
CA THR A 67 -21.63 18.24 8.60
C THR A 67 -21.46 18.97 7.27
N GLY A 68 -20.25 18.94 6.70
CA GLY A 68 -19.90 19.68 5.48
C GLY A 68 -19.46 21.12 5.74
N ALA A 69 -19.25 21.52 7.01
CA ALA A 69 -18.75 22.85 7.33
C ALA A 69 -17.22 22.88 7.26
N GLU A 70 -16.66 23.87 6.56
CA GLU A 70 -15.21 24.09 6.53
C GLU A 70 -14.73 24.51 7.92
N ARG A 71 -13.74 23.78 8.44
CA ARG A 71 -13.14 24.02 9.76
C ARG A 71 -11.75 24.61 9.66
N VAL A 72 -10.98 24.21 8.65
CA VAL A 72 -9.61 24.69 8.43
C VAL A 72 -9.47 25.07 6.97
N PRO A 73 -9.23 26.35 6.64
CA PRO A 73 -8.99 26.79 5.27
C PRO A 73 -7.70 26.22 4.67
N ALA A 74 -7.59 26.22 3.34
CA ALA A 74 -6.40 25.76 2.64
C ALA A 74 -5.12 26.50 3.10
N GLY A 75 -4.12 25.74 3.56
CA GLY A 75 -2.83 26.28 4.00
C GLY A 75 -2.78 26.78 5.45
N GLU A 76 -3.90 26.77 6.17
CA GLU A 76 -3.92 26.99 7.62
C GLU A 76 -3.71 25.68 8.36
N THR A 77 -2.96 25.70 9.46
CA THR A 77 -2.74 24.53 10.31
C THR A 77 -3.44 24.76 11.65
N ILE A 78 -4.17 23.75 12.14
CA ILE A 78 -4.80 23.80 13.47
C ILE A 78 -3.70 23.98 14.53
N PRO A 79 -3.75 25.02 15.39
CA PRO A 79 -2.79 25.19 16.45
C PRO A 79 -2.99 24.15 17.56
N ASP A 80 -1.90 23.80 18.26
CA ASP A 80 -1.88 22.73 19.27
C ASP A 80 -2.94 22.92 20.36
N GLU A 81 -3.20 24.15 20.81
CA GLU A 81 -4.23 24.42 21.81
C GLU A 81 -5.65 24.04 21.32
N GLN A 82 -5.92 24.19 20.03
CA GLN A 82 -7.21 23.87 19.43
C GLN A 82 -7.34 22.36 19.18
N LEU A 83 -6.24 21.68 18.88
CA LEU A 83 -6.20 20.21 18.77
C LEU A 83 -6.57 19.53 20.10
N LEU A 84 -6.11 20.08 21.23
CA LEU A 84 -6.42 19.54 22.56
C LEU A 84 -7.91 19.65 22.93
N THR A 85 -8.63 20.59 22.32
CA THR A 85 -10.05 20.85 22.58
C THR A 85 -10.94 20.48 21.39
N MET A 86 -10.44 19.67 20.45
CA MET A 86 -11.17 19.35 19.23
C MET A 86 -12.43 18.53 19.55
N ASP A 87 -13.61 19.11 19.29
CA ASP A 87 -14.92 18.59 19.65
C ASP A 87 -15.76 18.13 18.44
N TRP A 88 -15.12 18.01 17.27
CA TRP A 88 -15.76 17.67 16.01
C TRP A 88 -14.96 16.59 15.25
N TYR A 89 -15.62 15.91 14.32
CA TYR A 89 -15.00 14.90 13.47
C TYR A 89 -14.92 15.37 12.02
N VAL A 90 -13.85 14.98 11.34
CA VAL A 90 -13.63 15.25 9.91
C VAL A 90 -14.66 14.54 9.05
N GLU A 91 -14.87 15.06 7.85
CA GLU A 91 -15.72 14.44 6.82
C GLU A 91 -15.39 12.94 6.64
N GLY A 92 -16.43 12.11 6.56
CA GLY A 92 -16.29 10.65 6.37
C GLY A 92 -16.18 9.84 7.67
N VAL A 93 -15.96 10.46 8.83
CA VAL A 93 -16.08 9.77 10.12
C VAL A 93 -17.56 9.53 10.42
N GLN A 94 -17.94 8.27 10.61
CA GLN A 94 -19.27 7.88 11.06
C GLN A 94 -19.18 7.48 12.54
N SER A 95 -19.98 8.14 13.37
CA SER A 95 -20.20 7.80 14.78
C SER A 95 -21.36 6.83 14.96
#